data_AF-A0A958CL81-F1
#
_entry.id   AF-A0A958CL81-F1
#
_cell.length_a   1.000
_cell.length_b   1.000
_cell.length_c   1.000
_cell.angle_alpha   90.00
_cell.angle_beta   90.00
_cell.angle_gamma   90.00
#
_symmetry.space_group_name_H-M   'P 1'
#
loop_
_entity.id
_entity.type
_entity.pdbx_description
1 polymer ?
#
loop_
_entity_poly.entity_id
_entity_poly.type
_entity_poly.pdbx_seq_one_letter_code
_entity_poly.pdbx_strand_id
1 'polypeptide(L)'
;MRPARVLALIALVLVVAVFIAIRSDDARASAGGRVGFSGNPATNAGQNCTACHSPGASTPSVTISGPAVVNAGSTNSYVVTLTGGPGVTGGFNASTSGFVGTFAPVNSETELLAGEITHNDPKFFSGGQVQFTYNWTAPASNGVVTMYAAGNSTNGQGNTSGDGVNNTSMAITVQNGSNNPTPTPVPPPSAITLQQVASGLAQPVVITNAGDKRLFVVERAGRIRIIDEAGSLLSTPFLDISGPVDDSEGEQGLLGLAFHPNYAVNGYFYVYYTYDPPGTNNDRTRISRFTRSGSNANLATAASEQILMEFEQPYGNHNAGDIHFGQDGYLYIASGDGGGSYWASVGQAPVQMFSQGANDL
;
A
#
# COMPACT_ATOMS: atom_id res chain seq x y z
N MET A 1 12.27 47.69 50.24
CA MET A 1 12.97 46.44 49.86
C MET A 1 11.97 45.50 49.18
N ARG A 2 12.47 44.65 48.29
CA ARG A 2 11.83 43.99 47.14
C ARG A 2 10.66 43.01 47.44
N PRO A 3 9.85 42.64 46.41
CA PRO A 3 8.60 41.90 46.54
C PRO A 3 8.66 40.41 46.12
N ALA A 4 7.57 39.68 46.44
CA ALA A 4 6.96 38.49 45.81
C ALA A 4 7.78 37.20 45.56
N ARG A 5 7.15 36.03 45.78
CA ARG A 5 7.10 34.86 44.87
C ARG A 5 6.33 33.68 45.48
N VAL A 6 5.13 33.42 44.97
CA VAL A 6 4.52 32.08 44.94
C VAL A 6 4.94 31.47 43.61
N LEU A 7 5.58 30.30 43.65
CA LEU A 7 6.07 29.57 42.48
C LEU A 7 4.89 29.03 41.66
N ALA A 8 4.78 29.49 40.41
CA ALA A 8 4.08 28.76 39.35
C ALA A 8 5.05 27.71 38.77
N LEU A 9 4.64 26.44 38.80
CA LEU A 9 5.37 25.34 38.17
C LEU A 9 4.97 25.32 36.68
N ILE A 10 5.81 25.90 35.82
CA ILE A 10 5.68 25.79 34.37
C ILE A 10 6.34 24.47 33.95
N ALA A 11 5.53 23.49 33.53
CA ALA A 11 6.02 22.31 32.83
C ALA A 11 6.39 22.72 31.38
N LEU A 12 7.69 22.78 31.12
CA LEU A 12 8.25 23.00 29.78
C LEU A 12 8.18 21.68 29.01
N VAL A 13 7.18 21.51 28.15
CA VAL A 13 7.17 20.43 27.15
C VAL A 13 8.03 20.89 25.97
N LEU A 14 9.22 20.32 25.88
CA LEU A 14 10.14 20.51 24.76
C LEU A 14 9.61 19.69 23.56
N VAL A 15 8.82 20.31 22.68
CA VAL A 15 8.48 19.72 21.38
C VAL A 15 9.68 19.91 20.47
N VAL A 16 10.49 18.86 20.31
CA VAL A 16 11.50 18.79 19.26
C VAL A 16 10.76 18.54 17.94
N ALA A 17 10.43 19.63 17.24
CA ALA A 17 9.99 19.55 15.86
C ALA A 17 11.20 19.20 14.98
N VAL A 18 11.31 17.94 14.60
CA VAL A 18 12.22 17.54 13.51
C VAL A 18 11.59 18.03 12.21
N PHE A 19 12.01 19.21 11.75
CA PHE A 19 11.78 19.63 10.37
C PHE A 19 12.65 18.76 9.47
N ILE A 20 12.09 17.68 8.93
CA ILE A 20 12.59 17.15 7.67
C ILE A 20 12.13 18.15 6.61
N ALA A 21 13.01 19.10 6.30
CA ALA A 21 12.89 19.82 5.05
C ALA A 21 12.98 18.75 3.95
N ILE A 22 11.86 18.41 3.33
CA ILE A 22 11.86 17.76 2.03
C ILE A 22 12.44 18.83 1.10
N ARG A 23 13.77 18.82 0.96
CA ARG A 23 14.38 19.40 -0.21
C ARG A 23 13.79 18.59 -1.37
N SER A 24 13.18 19.28 -2.32
CA SER A 24 13.02 18.73 -3.64
C SER A 24 14.43 18.42 -4.13
N ASP A 25 14.85 17.16 -4.01
CA ASP A 25 16.11 16.74 -4.60
C ASP A 25 16.01 16.99 -6.10
N ASP A 26 16.98 17.76 -6.61
CA ASP A 26 17.13 18.02 -8.03
C ASP A 26 17.08 16.69 -8.78
N ALA A 27 16.25 16.60 -9.83
CA ALA A 27 16.05 15.36 -10.58
C ALA A 27 17.28 15.07 -11.44
N ARG A 28 18.30 14.49 -10.80
CA ARG A 28 19.33 13.66 -11.42
C ARG A 28 18.73 12.27 -11.63
N ALA A 29 19.52 11.26 -12.01
CA ALA A 29 19.15 9.91 -11.58
C ALA A 29 18.84 9.96 -10.07
N SER A 30 17.81 9.25 -9.60
CA SER A 30 17.35 9.39 -8.21
C SER A 30 18.52 9.37 -7.23
N ALA A 31 18.55 10.32 -6.28
CA ALA A 31 19.68 10.52 -5.37
C ALA A 31 19.95 9.32 -4.43
N GLY A 32 19.04 8.34 -4.35
CA GLY A 32 19.22 7.05 -3.67
C GLY A 32 18.70 5.88 -4.50
N GLY A 33 18.85 5.97 -5.82
CA GLY A 33 18.32 4.97 -6.74
C GLY A 33 16.80 4.84 -6.70
N ARG A 34 16.24 3.93 -7.48
CA ARG A 34 14.81 3.60 -7.48
C ARG A 34 14.62 2.16 -7.91
N VAL A 35 13.67 1.49 -7.25
CA VAL A 35 13.28 0.10 -7.55
C VAL A 35 11.97 0.05 -8.33
N GLY A 36 11.69 -1.09 -8.97
CA GLY A 36 10.51 -1.31 -9.81
C GLY A 36 10.63 -0.72 -11.23
N PHE A 37 11.85 -0.36 -11.66
CA PHE A 37 12.09 0.23 -12.99
C PHE A 37 13.22 -0.47 -13.75
N SER A 38 13.41 -1.77 -13.51
CA SER A 38 14.49 -2.57 -14.14
C SER A 38 14.16 -3.02 -15.57
N GLY A 39 12.92 -2.80 -16.04
CA GLY A 39 12.39 -3.37 -17.29
C GLY A 39 11.98 -4.84 -17.18
N ASN A 40 12.00 -5.42 -15.97
CA ASN A 40 11.52 -6.77 -15.71
C ASN A 40 9.98 -6.81 -15.77
N PRO A 41 9.36 -7.62 -16.64
CA PRO A 41 7.90 -7.69 -16.78
C PRO A 41 7.15 -8.04 -15.48
N ALA A 42 7.79 -8.75 -14.56
CA ALA A 42 7.22 -9.13 -13.28
C ALA A 42 7.22 -7.98 -12.25
N THR A 43 7.96 -6.89 -12.50
CA THR A 43 8.09 -5.75 -11.59
C THR A 43 7.44 -4.53 -12.23
N ASN A 44 6.45 -3.93 -11.56
CA ASN A 44 5.77 -2.72 -12.03
C ASN A 44 5.35 -2.80 -13.51
N ALA A 45 4.81 -3.95 -13.94
CA ALA A 45 4.40 -4.22 -15.33
C ALA A 45 5.47 -3.95 -16.41
N GLY A 46 6.76 -4.13 -16.09
CA GLY A 46 7.85 -3.96 -17.06
C GLY A 46 8.30 -2.51 -17.28
N GLN A 47 7.87 -1.59 -16.43
CA GLN A 47 8.33 -0.20 -16.47
C GLN A 47 9.86 -0.11 -16.34
N ASN A 48 10.43 0.91 -16.98
CA ASN A 48 11.84 1.26 -16.87
C ASN A 48 11.98 2.75 -16.55
N CYS A 49 13.18 3.32 -16.64
CA CYS A 49 13.41 4.72 -16.27
C CYS A 49 12.60 5.74 -17.12
N THR A 50 11.94 5.33 -18.22
CA THR A 50 11.02 6.21 -18.99
C THR A 50 9.77 6.59 -18.21
N ALA A 51 9.45 5.89 -17.12
CA ALA A 51 8.35 6.26 -16.24
C ALA A 51 8.58 7.60 -15.51
N CYS A 52 9.84 8.04 -15.40
CA CYS A 52 10.20 9.31 -14.77
C CYS A 52 10.99 10.23 -15.71
N HIS A 53 11.71 9.69 -16.69
CA HIS A 53 12.49 10.48 -17.65
C HIS A 53 11.83 10.51 -19.03
N SER A 54 11.75 11.71 -19.61
CA SER A 54 11.12 11.92 -20.91
C SER A 54 12.12 11.61 -22.03
N PRO A 55 11.81 10.68 -22.96
CA PRO A 55 12.65 10.43 -24.12
C PRO A 55 12.76 11.69 -24.99
N GLY A 56 13.98 12.19 -25.18
CA GLY A 56 14.23 13.38 -26.01
C GLY A 56 15.68 13.56 -26.47
N ALA A 57 16.60 12.76 -25.93
CA ALA A 57 17.99 12.71 -26.36
C ALA A 57 18.33 11.38 -27.06
N SER A 58 19.58 11.24 -27.51
CA SER A 58 20.07 9.98 -28.07
C SER A 58 19.91 8.84 -27.06
N THR A 59 19.44 7.70 -27.54
CA THR A 59 19.27 6.51 -26.70
C THR A 59 20.63 5.94 -26.30
N PRO A 60 20.91 5.70 -25.00
CA PRO A 60 22.15 5.06 -24.58
C PRO A 60 22.14 3.57 -24.91
N SER A 61 23.32 2.97 -24.98
CA SER A 61 23.47 1.52 -24.90
C SER A 61 23.53 1.10 -23.44
N VAL A 62 22.83 0.03 -23.07
CA VAL A 62 22.86 -0.58 -21.73
C VAL A 62 23.21 -2.06 -21.90
N THR A 63 24.25 -2.51 -21.20
CA THR A 63 24.74 -3.89 -21.26
C THR A 63 24.96 -4.45 -19.86
N ILE A 64 24.76 -5.76 -19.71
CA ILE A 64 25.14 -6.53 -18.53
C ILE A 64 26.34 -7.40 -18.92
N SER A 65 27.42 -7.36 -18.13
CA SER A 65 28.55 -8.28 -18.29
C SER A 65 28.80 -9.07 -17.01
N GLY A 66 29.25 -10.32 -17.17
CA GLY A 66 29.45 -11.29 -16.10
C GLY A 66 29.37 -12.71 -16.66
N PRO A 67 29.51 -13.75 -15.81
CA PRO A 67 29.40 -15.13 -16.26
C PRO A 67 27.97 -15.48 -16.68
N ALA A 68 27.82 -16.03 -17.88
CA ALA A 68 26.54 -16.54 -18.41
C ALA A 68 26.18 -17.94 -17.87
N VAL A 69 27.15 -18.64 -17.27
CA VAL A 69 26.96 -19.95 -16.65
C VAL A 69 27.63 -19.91 -15.28
N VAL A 70 26.90 -20.27 -14.22
CA VAL A 70 27.36 -20.22 -12.83
C VAL A 70 26.93 -21.46 -12.07
N ASN A 71 27.65 -21.79 -10.99
CA ASN A 71 27.24 -22.87 -10.10
C ASN A 71 26.13 -22.39 -9.16
N ALA A 72 25.21 -23.28 -8.80
CA ALA A 72 24.20 -23.03 -7.79
C ALA A 72 24.84 -22.59 -6.46
N GLY A 73 24.23 -21.62 -5.80
CA GLY A 73 24.74 -21.01 -4.57
C GLY A 73 26.02 -20.19 -4.71
N SER A 74 26.62 -20.11 -5.90
CA SER A 74 27.84 -19.31 -6.11
C SER A 74 27.52 -17.82 -6.24
N THR A 75 28.37 -16.99 -5.63
CA THR A 75 28.34 -15.53 -5.78
C THR A 75 29.26 -15.11 -6.92
N ASN A 76 28.73 -14.35 -7.86
CA ASN A 76 29.46 -13.88 -9.04
C ASN A 76 29.29 -12.38 -9.22
N SER A 77 30.32 -11.71 -9.73
CA SER A 77 30.29 -10.28 -10.01
C SER A 77 29.71 -10.02 -11.39
N TYR A 78 28.82 -9.03 -11.46
CA TYR A 78 28.23 -8.51 -12.69
C TYR A 78 28.42 -7.00 -12.77
N VAL A 79 28.42 -6.47 -14.00
CA VAL A 79 28.57 -5.04 -14.26
C VAL A 79 27.48 -4.59 -15.23
N VAL A 80 26.74 -3.55 -14.87
CA VAL A 80 25.90 -2.81 -15.82
C VAL A 80 26.71 -1.65 -16.37
N THR A 81 26.85 -1.59 -17.69
CA THR A 81 27.58 -0.52 -18.39
C THR A 81 26.62 0.28 -19.27
N LEU A 82 26.67 1.61 -19.12
CA LEU A 82 25.97 2.55 -19.99
C LEU A 82 26.99 3.29 -20.86
N THR A 83 26.70 3.43 -22.15
CA THR A 83 27.46 4.27 -23.08
C THR A 83 26.53 5.12 -23.94
N GLY A 84 27.03 6.27 -24.42
CA GLY A 84 26.23 7.20 -25.22
C GLY A 84 25.10 7.89 -24.45
N GLY A 85 24.12 8.42 -25.19
CA GLY A 85 23.15 9.35 -24.65
C GLY A 85 23.76 10.71 -24.29
N PRO A 86 23.08 11.51 -23.46
CA PRO A 86 23.59 12.80 -23.00
C PRO A 86 24.91 12.74 -22.23
N GLY A 87 25.18 11.63 -21.53
CA GLY A 87 26.51 11.25 -21.08
C GLY A 87 27.15 12.14 -20.02
N VAL A 88 26.37 12.79 -19.14
CA VAL A 88 26.91 13.56 -18.00
C VAL A 88 26.97 12.71 -16.74
N THR A 89 25.82 12.22 -16.27
CA THR A 89 25.75 11.20 -15.21
C THR A 89 24.85 10.07 -15.66
N GLY A 90 24.95 8.91 -15.01
CA GLY A 90 24.00 7.84 -15.18
C GLY A 90 23.59 7.18 -13.89
N GLY A 91 22.54 6.39 -14.00
CA GLY A 91 22.02 5.50 -12.98
C GLY A 91 21.58 4.19 -13.61
N PHE A 92 21.27 3.23 -12.76
CA PHE A 92 20.74 1.94 -13.19
C PHE A 92 19.79 1.35 -12.16
N ASN A 93 19.01 0.38 -12.61
CA ASN A 93 18.26 -0.51 -11.73
C ASN A 93 18.22 -1.91 -12.36
N ALA A 94 18.47 -2.95 -11.56
CA ALA A 94 18.53 -4.32 -12.03
C ALA A 94 17.81 -5.30 -11.11
N SER A 95 17.19 -6.32 -11.72
CA SER A 95 16.45 -7.38 -11.03
C SER A 95 16.59 -8.72 -11.77
N THR A 96 16.04 -9.79 -11.21
CA THR A 96 15.96 -11.10 -11.87
C THR A 96 14.51 -11.55 -12.08
N SER A 97 14.30 -12.40 -13.08
CA SER A 97 13.02 -13.09 -13.30
C SER A 97 12.58 -13.81 -12.02
N GLY A 98 11.42 -13.42 -11.48
CA GLY A 98 10.87 -13.99 -10.24
C GLY A 98 11.66 -13.67 -8.97
N PHE A 99 12.52 -12.65 -8.97
CA PHE A 99 13.38 -12.28 -7.84
C PHE A 99 14.24 -13.45 -7.32
N VAL A 100 14.67 -14.32 -8.23
CA VAL A 100 15.47 -15.50 -7.91
C VAL A 100 16.93 -15.12 -7.70
N GLY A 101 17.54 -15.68 -6.66
CA GLY A 101 18.89 -15.35 -6.21
C GLY A 101 18.93 -14.10 -5.33
N THR A 102 20.12 -13.64 -4.98
CA THR A 102 20.28 -12.49 -4.07
C THR A 102 21.38 -11.56 -4.56
N PHE A 103 21.05 -10.28 -4.69
CA PHE A 103 22.02 -9.24 -5.01
C PHE A 103 22.74 -8.74 -3.76
N ALA A 104 23.97 -8.28 -3.92
CA ALA A 104 24.72 -7.58 -2.89
C ALA A 104 25.57 -6.47 -3.51
N PRO A 105 25.61 -5.26 -2.91
CA PRO A 105 26.52 -4.22 -3.36
C PRO A 105 27.97 -4.62 -3.09
N VAL A 106 28.88 -4.24 -3.99
CA VAL A 106 30.33 -4.49 -3.81
C VAL A 106 31.09 -3.26 -3.34
N ASN A 107 30.48 -2.08 -3.46
CA ASN A 107 31.03 -0.80 -3.06
C ASN A 107 29.87 0.17 -2.77
N SER A 108 30.21 1.41 -2.39
CA SER A 108 29.23 2.45 -2.07
C SER A 108 28.51 3.03 -3.29
N GLU A 109 28.79 2.57 -4.51
CA GLU A 109 28.13 3.07 -5.73
C GLU A 109 26.81 2.35 -6.00
N THR A 110 26.57 1.23 -5.32
CA THR A 110 25.38 0.39 -5.48
C THR A 110 24.75 0.10 -4.14
N GLU A 111 23.44 -0.13 -4.14
CA GLU A 111 22.68 -0.51 -2.96
C GLU A 111 21.58 -1.52 -3.29
N LEU A 112 21.18 -2.31 -2.30
CA LEU A 112 20.10 -3.29 -2.40
C LEU A 112 18.83 -2.70 -1.78
N LEU A 113 17.79 -2.55 -2.57
CA LEU A 113 16.49 -2.05 -2.12
C LEU A 113 15.39 -3.00 -2.62
N ALA A 114 14.53 -3.47 -1.72
CA ALA A 114 13.37 -4.32 -2.04
C ALA A 114 13.67 -5.52 -2.98
N GLY A 115 14.88 -6.10 -2.90
CA GLY A 115 15.29 -7.24 -3.72
C GLY A 115 15.87 -6.89 -5.11
N GLU A 116 15.93 -5.59 -5.46
CA GLU A 116 16.60 -5.08 -6.66
C GLU A 116 17.90 -4.36 -6.29
N ILE A 117 18.88 -4.38 -7.20
CA ILE A 117 20.13 -3.63 -7.04
C ILE A 117 20.08 -2.37 -7.89
N THR A 118 20.37 -1.23 -7.26
CA THR A 118 20.36 0.09 -7.89
C THR A 118 21.64 0.86 -7.51
N HIS A 119 21.76 2.08 -8.02
CA HIS A 119 22.86 2.98 -7.70
C HIS A 119 22.55 3.74 -6.42
N ASN A 120 23.55 3.96 -5.57
CA ASN A 120 23.39 4.79 -4.37
C ASN A 120 23.40 6.28 -4.69
N ASP A 121 24.16 6.68 -5.71
CA ASP A 121 24.27 8.05 -6.18
C ASP A 121 24.45 8.07 -7.70
N PRO A 122 24.01 9.14 -8.40
CA PRO A 122 24.26 9.30 -9.83
C PRO A 122 25.76 9.36 -10.11
N LYS A 123 26.25 8.46 -10.96
CA LYS A 123 27.68 8.35 -11.25
C LYS A 123 28.03 9.11 -12.53
N PHE A 124 29.10 9.90 -12.50
CA PHE A 124 29.56 10.65 -13.67
C PHE A 124 30.10 9.71 -14.76
N PHE A 125 29.84 10.04 -16.01
CA PHE A 125 30.48 9.39 -17.14
C PHE A 125 31.98 9.71 -17.14
N SER A 126 32.80 8.70 -17.40
CA SER A 126 34.25 8.84 -17.57
C SER A 126 34.68 7.99 -18.77
N GLY A 127 35.46 8.59 -19.67
CA GLY A 127 35.86 7.91 -20.92
C GLY A 127 34.66 7.52 -21.82
N GLY A 128 33.54 8.23 -21.73
CA GLY A 128 32.34 7.97 -22.53
C GLY A 128 31.41 6.87 -22.00
N GLN A 129 31.68 6.34 -20.79
CA GLN A 129 30.85 5.31 -20.16
C GLN A 129 30.64 5.55 -18.66
N VAL A 130 29.65 4.85 -18.10
CA VAL A 130 29.51 4.66 -16.65
C VAL A 130 29.23 3.19 -16.35
N GLN A 131 29.78 2.70 -15.24
CA GLN A 131 29.71 1.29 -14.86
C GLN A 131 29.30 1.16 -13.40
N PHE A 132 28.39 0.22 -13.14
CA PHE A 132 27.95 -0.17 -11.81
C PHE A 132 28.21 -1.66 -11.61
N THR A 133 28.99 -1.99 -10.58
CA THR A 133 29.35 -3.37 -10.27
C THR A 133 28.52 -3.83 -9.08
N TYR A 134 28.08 -5.09 -9.11
CA TYR A 134 27.40 -5.73 -7.99
C TYR A 134 27.64 -7.23 -8.00
N ASN A 135 27.39 -7.87 -6.88
CA ASN A 135 27.39 -9.33 -6.77
C ASN A 135 25.98 -9.87 -6.90
N TRP A 136 25.85 -11.03 -7.53
CA TRP A 136 24.64 -11.84 -7.51
C TRP A 136 24.98 -13.27 -7.08
N THR A 137 24.24 -13.76 -6.09
CA THR A 137 24.33 -15.13 -5.59
C THR A 137 23.24 -15.97 -6.23
N ALA A 138 23.65 -17.00 -6.96
CA ALA A 138 22.76 -17.89 -7.68
C ALA A 138 21.87 -18.71 -6.71
N PRO A 139 20.65 -19.10 -7.11
CA PRO A 139 19.82 -20.01 -6.33
C PRO A 139 20.49 -21.38 -6.14
N ALA A 140 19.97 -22.17 -5.21
CA ALA A 140 20.45 -23.53 -4.94
C ALA A 140 20.07 -24.56 -6.04
N SER A 141 19.14 -24.20 -6.94
CA SER A 141 18.59 -25.09 -7.96
C SER A 141 19.07 -24.76 -9.37
N ASN A 142 19.22 -25.80 -10.20
CA ASN A 142 19.51 -25.67 -11.63
C ASN A 142 18.38 -24.96 -12.37
N GLY A 143 18.71 -24.16 -13.39
CA GLY A 143 17.73 -23.47 -14.22
C GLY A 143 18.33 -22.29 -14.98
N VAL A 144 17.48 -21.57 -15.72
CA VAL A 144 17.85 -20.31 -16.37
C VAL A 144 17.20 -19.17 -15.62
N VAL A 145 17.98 -18.18 -15.19
CA VAL A 145 17.52 -16.94 -14.57
C VAL A 145 17.80 -15.80 -15.54
N THR A 146 16.78 -15.00 -15.86
CA THR A 146 16.97 -13.79 -16.67
C THR A 146 17.24 -12.60 -15.76
N MET A 147 18.39 -11.96 -15.92
CA MET A 147 18.72 -10.69 -15.28
C MET A 147 18.29 -9.54 -16.19
N TYR A 148 17.53 -8.59 -15.65
CA TYR A 148 17.07 -7.39 -16.33
C TYR A 148 17.81 -6.18 -15.78
N ALA A 149 18.16 -5.23 -16.64
CA ALA A 149 18.72 -3.97 -16.22
C ALA A 149 18.19 -2.83 -17.09
N ALA A 150 17.79 -1.74 -16.45
CA ALA A 150 17.55 -0.46 -17.10
C ALA A 150 18.63 0.54 -16.71
N GLY A 151 18.96 1.43 -17.63
CA GLY A 151 19.93 2.49 -17.41
C GLY A 151 19.44 3.82 -17.96
N ASN A 152 19.73 4.90 -17.24
CA ASN A 152 19.48 6.27 -17.67
C ASN A 152 20.80 7.03 -17.81
N SER A 153 20.99 7.70 -18.95
CA SER A 153 22.09 8.62 -19.27
C SER A 153 21.52 10.03 -19.26
N THR A 154 21.99 10.88 -18.35
CA THR A 154 21.39 12.20 -18.09
C THR A 154 22.25 13.35 -18.59
N ASN A 155 21.60 14.48 -18.89
CA ASN A 155 22.27 15.70 -19.37
C ASN A 155 22.74 16.64 -18.24
N GLY A 156 22.52 16.26 -16.97
CA GLY A 156 22.97 17.00 -15.79
C GLY A 156 22.18 18.27 -15.45
N GLN A 157 21.05 18.54 -16.11
CA GLN A 157 20.24 19.76 -15.91
C GLN A 157 19.33 19.73 -14.67
N GLY A 158 19.32 18.63 -13.91
CA GLY A 158 18.51 18.51 -12.69
C GLY A 158 17.00 18.40 -12.95
N ASN A 159 16.59 18.08 -14.18
CA ASN A 159 15.21 17.79 -14.57
C ASN A 159 15.18 16.55 -15.47
N THR A 160 13.97 16.06 -15.75
CA THR A 160 13.75 14.78 -16.47
C THR A 160 13.76 14.88 -17.99
N SER A 161 13.97 16.08 -18.55
CA SER A 161 13.90 16.36 -19.98
C SER A 161 15.27 16.23 -20.65
N GLY A 162 15.30 15.65 -21.85
CA GLY A 162 16.53 15.50 -22.62
C GLY A 162 17.48 14.44 -22.06
N ASP A 163 16.93 13.49 -21.31
CA ASP A 163 17.63 12.31 -20.84
C ASP A 163 17.42 11.13 -21.79
N GLY A 164 18.37 10.19 -21.80
CA GLY A 164 18.31 8.98 -22.59
C GLY A 164 18.12 7.77 -21.69
N VAL A 165 17.16 6.90 -22.01
CA VAL A 165 16.88 5.66 -21.26
C VAL A 165 16.93 4.47 -22.20
N ASN A 166 17.47 3.35 -21.73
CA ASN A 166 17.34 2.07 -22.39
C ASN A 166 17.35 0.94 -21.36
N ASN A 167 16.98 -0.27 -21.78
CA ASN A 167 17.06 -1.46 -20.95
C ASN A 167 17.61 -2.67 -21.72
N THR A 168 17.97 -3.70 -20.99
CA THR A 168 18.55 -4.93 -21.54
C THR A 168 18.24 -6.11 -20.62
N SER A 169 18.55 -7.31 -21.12
CA SER A 169 18.48 -8.52 -20.30
C SER A 169 19.57 -9.51 -20.67
N MET A 170 19.94 -10.37 -19.72
CA MET A 170 20.93 -11.43 -19.87
C MET A 170 20.40 -12.72 -19.24
N ALA A 171 20.40 -13.82 -19.99
CA ALA A 171 20.11 -15.14 -19.46
C ALA A 171 21.36 -15.73 -18.76
N ILE A 172 21.19 -16.22 -17.54
CA ILE A 172 22.23 -16.87 -16.74
C ILE A 172 21.81 -18.31 -16.47
N THR A 173 22.62 -19.26 -16.89
CA THR A 173 22.41 -20.69 -16.63
C THR A 173 23.02 -21.06 -15.29
N VAL A 174 22.19 -21.54 -14.35
CA VAL A 174 22.60 -22.08 -13.06
C VAL A 174 22.73 -23.60 -13.19
N GLN A 175 23.91 -24.12 -12.88
CA GLN A 175 24.25 -25.54 -12.96
C GLN A 175 24.81 -26.07 -11.62
N ASN A 176 24.99 -27.39 -11.50
CA ASN A 176 25.57 -28.05 -10.32
C ASN A 176 24.81 -27.80 -8.98
N GLY A 177 23.54 -27.41 -9.05
CA GLY A 177 22.61 -27.34 -7.92
C GLY A 177 21.71 -28.56 -7.83
N SER A 178 20.75 -28.51 -6.91
CA SER A 178 19.64 -29.46 -6.96
C SER A 178 18.97 -29.32 -8.33
N ASN A 179 18.71 -30.43 -9.01
CA ASN A 179 17.77 -30.37 -10.11
C ASN A 179 16.50 -29.80 -9.51
N ASN A 180 16.05 -28.63 -10.00
CA ASN A 180 14.70 -28.20 -9.73
C ASN A 180 13.84 -29.45 -10.02
N PRO A 181 13.04 -29.98 -9.07
CA PRO A 181 12.14 -31.07 -9.43
C PRO A 181 11.48 -30.63 -10.72
N THR A 182 11.55 -31.45 -11.78
CA THR A 182 10.70 -31.24 -12.96
C THR A 182 9.36 -30.86 -12.36
N PRO A 183 8.82 -29.65 -12.61
CA PRO A 183 7.62 -29.25 -11.92
C PRO A 183 6.65 -30.38 -12.18
N THR A 184 6.32 -31.15 -11.13
CA THR A 184 5.16 -32.04 -11.18
C THR A 184 4.11 -31.12 -11.74
N PRO A 185 3.54 -31.42 -12.93
CA PRO A 185 2.64 -30.50 -13.59
C PRO A 185 1.71 -30.03 -12.49
N VAL A 186 1.84 -28.75 -12.12
CA VAL A 186 0.98 -28.20 -11.08
C VAL A 186 -0.38 -28.51 -11.65
N PRO A 187 -1.20 -29.38 -11.00
CA PRO A 187 -2.54 -29.62 -11.51
C PRO A 187 -3.09 -28.23 -11.75
N PRO A 188 -3.54 -27.91 -12.97
CA PRO A 188 -3.97 -26.56 -13.31
C PRO A 188 -4.78 -26.07 -12.12
N PRO A 189 -4.45 -24.89 -11.54
CA PRO A 189 -5.04 -24.46 -10.29
C PRO A 189 -6.51 -24.78 -10.38
N SER A 190 -7.02 -25.61 -9.45
CA SER A 190 -8.37 -26.15 -9.56
C SER A 190 -9.25 -24.99 -9.98
N ALA A 191 -9.88 -25.11 -11.16
CA ALA A 191 -10.49 -23.96 -11.80
C ALA A 191 -11.39 -23.29 -10.77
N ILE A 192 -11.04 -22.06 -10.39
CA ILE A 192 -11.84 -21.31 -9.41
C ILE A 192 -13.12 -20.97 -10.15
N THR A 193 -14.18 -21.70 -9.84
CA THR A 193 -15.51 -21.39 -10.35
C THR A 193 -16.18 -20.46 -9.36
N LEU A 194 -16.65 -19.31 -9.85
CA LEU A 194 -17.50 -18.44 -9.06
C LEU A 194 -18.89 -19.08 -8.98
N GLN A 195 -19.30 -19.43 -7.77
CA GLN A 195 -20.68 -19.79 -7.49
C GLN A 195 -21.38 -18.59 -6.90
N GLN A 196 -22.49 -18.19 -7.50
CA GLN A 196 -23.34 -17.16 -6.92
C GLN A 196 -23.96 -17.67 -5.62
N VAL A 197 -23.69 -16.97 -4.51
CA VAL A 197 -24.24 -17.31 -3.19
C VAL A 197 -25.58 -16.62 -2.93
N ALA A 198 -25.74 -15.37 -3.38
CA ALA A 198 -26.98 -14.60 -3.25
C ALA A 198 -27.12 -13.55 -4.36
N SER A 199 -28.31 -12.96 -4.50
CA SER A 199 -28.62 -11.79 -5.33
C SER A 199 -29.61 -10.88 -4.63
N GLY A 200 -29.82 -9.67 -5.16
CA GLY A 200 -30.77 -8.70 -4.61
C GLY A 200 -30.19 -7.80 -3.52
N LEU A 201 -28.86 -7.81 -3.37
CA LEU A 201 -28.11 -6.86 -2.55
C LEU A 201 -27.88 -5.57 -3.33
N ALA A 202 -27.99 -4.42 -2.66
CA ALA A 202 -27.74 -3.11 -3.22
C ALA A 202 -26.40 -2.55 -2.72
N GLN A 203 -25.44 -2.35 -3.62
CA GLN A 203 -24.11 -1.80 -3.32
C GLN A 203 -23.46 -2.43 -2.05
N PRO A 204 -23.22 -3.75 -2.04
CA PRO A 204 -22.60 -4.40 -0.90
C PRO A 204 -21.15 -3.97 -0.74
N VAL A 205 -20.75 -3.57 0.45
CA VAL A 205 -19.39 -3.07 0.75
C VAL A 205 -18.64 -3.90 1.80
N VAL A 206 -19.36 -4.63 2.67
CA VAL A 206 -18.77 -5.57 3.63
C VAL A 206 -19.56 -6.87 3.63
N ILE A 207 -18.86 -7.99 3.82
CA ILE A 207 -19.46 -9.27 4.17
C ILE A 207 -18.67 -9.91 5.31
N THR A 208 -19.36 -10.33 6.37
CA THR A 208 -18.73 -11.00 7.53
C THR A 208 -19.72 -11.92 8.23
N ASN A 209 -19.28 -12.63 9.27
CA ASN A 209 -20.15 -13.42 10.14
C ASN A 209 -19.93 -13.04 11.62
N ALA A 210 -20.90 -13.39 12.46
CA ALA A 210 -20.88 -13.08 13.89
C ALA A 210 -20.31 -14.22 14.75
N GLY A 211 -19.50 -15.11 14.16
CA GLY A 211 -19.09 -16.39 14.74
C GLY A 211 -20.10 -17.52 14.56
N ASP A 212 -21.17 -17.28 13.79
CA ASP A 212 -22.13 -18.28 13.35
C ASP A 212 -22.14 -18.42 11.81
N LYS A 213 -23.06 -19.21 11.27
CA LYS A 213 -23.10 -19.50 9.82
C LYS A 213 -23.82 -18.43 8.99
N ARG A 214 -24.41 -17.42 9.62
CA ARG A 214 -25.08 -16.34 8.90
C ARG A 214 -24.04 -15.38 8.34
N LEU A 215 -24.25 -14.94 7.10
CA LEU A 215 -23.45 -13.87 6.52
C LEU A 215 -24.20 -12.55 6.65
N PHE A 216 -23.56 -11.57 7.24
CA PHE A 216 -24.04 -10.21 7.37
C PHE A 216 -23.40 -9.38 6.27
N VAL A 217 -24.23 -8.84 5.39
CA VAL A 217 -23.81 -8.04 4.24
C VAL A 217 -24.20 -6.59 4.49
N VAL A 218 -23.22 -5.70 4.48
CA VAL A 218 -23.45 -4.26 4.59
C VAL A 218 -23.76 -3.70 3.22
N GLU A 219 -24.91 -3.06 3.09
CA GLU A 219 -25.30 -2.24 1.94
C GLU A 219 -24.98 -0.78 2.26
N ARG A 220 -24.31 -0.10 1.32
CA ARG A 220 -23.78 1.26 1.47
C ARG A 220 -24.81 2.28 1.99
N ALA A 221 -26.06 2.15 1.58
CA ALA A 221 -27.18 3.01 1.99
C ALA A 221 -27.61 2.85 3.47
N GLY A 222 -26.83 2.19 4.33
CA GLY A 222 -27.14 2.11 5.76
C GLY A 222 -27.93 0.88 6.20
N ARG A 223 -27.86 -0.23 5.45
CA ARG A 223 -28.54 -1.48 5.80
C ARG A 223 -27.57 -2.62 6.03
N ILE A 224 -27.86 -3.46 7.01
CA ILE A 224 -27.18 -4.75 7.19
C ILE A 224 -28.18 -5.84 6.82
N ARG A 225 -27.86 -6.66 5.83
CA ARG A 225 -28.66 -7.78 5.34
C ARG A 225 -28.12 -9.09 5.88
N ILE A 226 -28.98 -10.11 6.00
CA ILE A 226 -28.56 -11.46 6.39
C ILE A 226 -28.78 -12.39 5.21
N ILE A 227 -27.74 -13.14 4.86
CA ILE A 227 -27.86 -14.41 4.14
C ILE A 227 -27.84 -15.50 5.21
N ASP A 228 -28.90 -16.28 5.29
CA ASP A 228 -29.02 -17.35 6.28
C ASP A 228 -28.15 -18.57 5.95
N GLU A 229 -28.16 -19.57 6.84
CA GLU A 229 -27.36 -20.79 6.68
C GLU A 229 -27.74 -21.62 5.44
N ALA A 230 -28.95 -21.41 4.89
CA ALA A 230 -29.43 -22.05 3.68
C ALA A 230 -29.05 -21.27 2.40
N GLY A 231 -28.34 -20.14 2.53
CA GLY A 231 -27.99 -19.26 1.42
C GLY A 231 -29.10 -18.29 0.99
N SER A 232 -30.17 -18.16 1.79
CA SER A 232 -31.29 -17.28 1.45
C SER A 232 -31.08 -15.88 2.02
N LEU A 233 -31.22 -14.87 1.16
CA LEU A 233 -31.26 -13.46 1.58
C LEU A 233 -32.58 -13.17 2.32
N LEU A 234 -32.50 -12.79 3.59
CA LEU A 234 -33.67 -12.44 4.38
C LEU A 234 -34.30 -11.12 3.86
N SER A 235 -35.63 -11.08 3.84
CA SER A 235 -36.40 -9.92 3.38
C SER A 235 -36.26 -8.73 4.33
N THR A 236 -36.27 -8.97 5.63
CA THR A 236 -36.04 -7.96 6.66
C THR A 236 -34.53 -7.78 6.89
N PRO A 237 -34.00 -6.54 6.82
CA PRO A 237 -32.61 -6.28 7.20
C PRO A 237 -32.39 -6.56 8.69
N PHE A 238 -31.18 -6.97 9.05
CA PHE A 238 -30.74 -7.05 10.44
C PHE A 238 -30.77 -5.69 11.13
N LEU A 239 -30.27 -4.66 10.45
CA LEU A 239 -30.30 -3.27 10.91
C LEU A 239 -30.61 -2.37 9.72
N ASP A 240 -31.45 -1.36 9.93
CA ASP A 240 -31.66 -0.26 8.98
C ASP A 240 -31.42 1.07 9.71
N ILE A 241 -30.36 1.76 9.31
CA ILE A 241 -29.98 3.11 9.72
C ILE A 241 -29.82 4.02 8.49
N SER A 242 -30.56 3.76 7.41
CA SER A 242 -30.49 4.58 6.19
C SER A 242 -30.94 6.03 6.39
N GLY A 243 -31.60 6.33 7.52
CA GLY A 243 -32.03 7.69 7.86
C GLY A 243 -30.85 8.63 8.15
N PRO A 244 -29.97 8.31 9.12
CA PRO A 244 -28.80 9.13 9.41
C PRO A 244 -27.60 8.91 8.48
N VAL A 245 -27.52 7.82 7.72
CA VAL A 245 -26.37 7.57 6.84
C VAL A 245 -26.40 8.53 5.66
N ASP A 246 -25.29 9.23 5.42
CA ASP A 246 -25.05 9.92 4.16
C ASP A 246 -24.28 9.00 3.23
N ASP A 247 -24.87 8.69 2.07
CA ASP A 247 -24.30 7.89 0.99
C ASP A 247 -24.40 8.60 -0.36
N SER A 248 -24.55 9.93 -0.33
CA SER A 248 -24.87 10.76 -1.49
C SER A 248 -23.69 10.97 -2.44
N GLU A 249 -22.45 10.91 -1.94
CA GLU A 249 -21.24 11.11 -2.73
C GLU A 249 -20.20 10.00 -2.58
N GLY A 250 -19.49 9.72 -3.68
CA GLY A 250 -18.29 8.89 -3.73
C GLY A 250 -18.30 7.60 -2.89
N GLU A 251 -17.43 7.56 -1.89
CA GLU A 251 -17.15 6.44 -0.98
C GLU A 251 -17.97 6.49 0.32
N GLN A 252 -18.85 7.47 0.50
CA GLN A 252 -19.69 7.60 1.68
C GLN A 252 -20.68 6.43 1.83
N GLY A 253 -21.11 6.19 3.06
CA GLY A 253 -22.18 5.28 3.43
C GLY A 253 -21.94 4.60 4.76
N LEU A 254 -22.61 3.47 4.96
CA LEU A 254 -22.26 2.48 5.97
C LEU A 254 -21.14 1.58 5.43
N LEU A 255 -19.95 1.68 6.00
CA LEU A 255 -18.71 1.16 5.41
C LEU A 255 -18.05 0.05 6.25
N GLY A 256 -18.33 -0.01 7.54
CA GLY A 256 -17.70 -0.98 8.44
C GLY A 256 -18.70 -1.75 9.29
N LEU A 257 -18.40 -3.03 9.55
CA LEU A 257 -19.13 -3.88 10.48
C LEU A 257 -18.17 -4.83 11.21
N ALA A 258 -18.14 -4.74 12.54
CA ALA A 258 -17.43 -5.68 13.40
C ALA A 258 -18.34 -6.24 14.49
N PHE A 259 -18.34 -7.56 14.68
CA PHE A 259 -18.99 -8.18 15.82
C PHE A 259 -18.05 -8.22 17.02
N HIS A 260 -18.56 -7.95 18.22
CA HIS A 260 -17.78 -8.13 19.44
C HIS A 260 -17.30 -9.59 19.55
N PRO A 261 -16.07 -9.88 20.05
CA PRO A 261 -15.58 -11.26 20.20
C PRO A 261 -16.49 -12.15 21.09
N ASN A 262 -17.33 -11.52 21.91
CA ASN A 262 -18.32 -12.16 22.79
C ASN A 262 -19.78 -11.93 22.32
N TYR A 263 -20.01 -11.72 21.02
CA TYR A 263 -21.31 -11.39 20.44
C TYR A 263 -22.41 -12.42 20.79
N ALA A 264 -22.06 -13.70 20.84
CA ALA A 264 -23.02 -14.76 21.20
C ALA A 264 -23.68 -14.51 22.57
N VAL A 265 -22.96 -13.86 23.49
CA VAL A 265 -23.43 -13.55 24.85
C VAL A 265 -23.99 -12.13 24.93
N ASN A 266 -23.23 -11.11 24.49
CA ASN A 266 -23.61 -9.71 24.71
C ASN A 266 -24.43 -9.08 23.58
N GLY A 267 -24.40 -9.68 22.38
CA GLY A 267 -25.11 -9.17 21.22
C GLY A 267 -24.58 -7.86 20.64
N TYR A 268 -23.37 -7.43 21.01
CA TYR A 268 -22.78 -6.16 20.58
C TYR A 268 -22.08 -6.26 19.24
N PHE A 269 -22.34 -5.28 18.39
CA PHE A 269 -21.66 -5.09 17.12
C PHE A 269 -21.42 -3.61 16.90
N TYR A 270 -20.48 -3.29 16.03
CA TYR A 270 -19.94 -1.96 15.82
C TYR A 270 -20.02 -1.65 14.35
N VAL A 271 -20.33 -0.39 14.03
CA VAL A 271 -20.43 0.09 12.67
C VAL A 271 -19.61 1.36 12.47
N TYR A 272 -19.13 1.55 11.26
CA TYR A 272 -18.48 2.77 10.77
C TYR A 272 -19.33 3.32 9.65
N TYR A 273 -19.77 4.58 9.75
CA TYR A 273 -20.55 5.20 8.70
C TYR A 273 -20.36 6.70 8.62
N THR A 274 -20.58 7.27 7.44
CA THR A 274 -20.62 8.71 7.22
C THR A 274 -22.03 9.25 7.44
N TYR A 275 -22.12 10.45 7.99
CA TYR A 275 -23.37 11.19 8.14
C TYR A 275 -23.14 12.70 8.04
N ASP A 276 -24.12 13.43 7.52
CA ASP A 276 -24.17 14.90 7.60
C ASP A 276 -25.04 15.30 8.80
N PRO A 277 -24.48 15.89 9.86
CA PRO A 277 -25.28 16.50 10.91
C PRO A 277 -26.24 17.56 10.33
N PRO A 278 -27.54 17.52 10.68
CA PRO A 278 -28.52 18.42 10.09
C PRO A 278 -28.12 19.90 10.17
N GLY A 279 -28.06 20.54 9.01
CA GLY A 279 -27.75 21.97 8.90
C GLY A 279 -26.27 22.33 9.02
N THR A 280 -25.36 21.35 8.94
CA THR A 280 -23.92 21.61 8.98
C THR A 280 -23.26 21.57 7.61
N ASN A 281 -23.74 20.76 6.67
CA ASN A 281 -23.06 20.46 5.40
C ASN A 281 -21.59 20.09 5.66
N ASN A 282 -21.33 19.36 6.74
CA ASN A 282 -20.00 19.00 7.19
C ASN A 282 -20.04 17.54 7.58
N ASP A 283 -19.79 16.68 6.60
CA ASP A 283 -19.84 15.25 6.76
C ASP A 283 -18.88 14.81 7.85
N ARG A 284 -19.34 13.81 8.61
CA ARG A 284 -18.56 13.22 9.70
C ARG A 284 -18.60 11.73 9.58
N THR A 285 -17.51 11.10 9.99
CA THR A 285 -17.52 9.68 10.29
C THR A 285 -18.01 9.48 11.72
N ARG A 286 -18.85 8.48 11.90
CA ARG A 286 -19.29 7.99 13.20
C ARG A 286 -18.97 6.51 13.37
N ILE A 287 -18.46 6.18 14.55
CA ILE A 287 -18.32 4.81 15.04
C ILE A 287 -19.32 4.61 16.17
N SER A 288 -20.19 3.63 15.98
CA SER A 288 -21.27 3.34 16.93
C SER A 288 -21.31 1.86 17.28
N ARG A 289 -21.61 1.57 18.55
CA ARG A 289 -22.02 0.24 19.01
C ARG A 289 -23.53 0.11 18.94
N PHE A 290 -24.02 -1.02 18.45
CA PHE A 290 -25.42 -1.41 18.51
C PHE A 290 -25.58 -2.72 19.27
N THR A 291 -26.81 -3.03 19.68
CA THR A 291 -27.13 -4.29 20.36
C THR A 291 -28.20 -5.03 19.59
N ARG A 292 -27.98 -6.32 19.30
CA ARG A 292 -29.02 -7.18 18.70
C ARG A 292 -30.23 -7.29 19.63
N SER A 293 -31.40 -7.55 19.05
CA SER A 293 -32.60 -7.87 19.82
C SER A 293 -32.40 -9.14 20.64
N GLY A 294 -32.75 -9.08 21.92
CA GLY A 294 -32.74 -10.24 22.81
C GLY A 294 -33.81 -11.29 22.48
N SER A 295 -34.86 -10.92 21.73
CA SER A 295 -35.93 -11.84 21.33
C SER A 295 -35.80 -12.35 19.90
N ASN A 296 -34.98 -11.70 19.06
CA ASN A 296 -34.77 -12.11 17.68
C ASN A 296 -33.31 -11.85 17.27
N ALA A 297 -32.53 -12.92 17.11
CA ALA A 297 -31.12 -12.83 16.74
C ALA A 297 -30.89 -12.24 15.32
N ASN A 298 -31.92 -12.20 14.47
CA ASN A 298 -31.87 -11.65 13.12
C ASN A 298 -32.30 -10.18 13.07
N LEU A 299 -32.43 -9.50 14.21
CA LEU A 299 -32.86 -8.10 14.27
C LEU A 299 -31.99 -7.29 15.25
N ALA A 300 -31.72 -6.04 14.90
CA ALA A 300 -31.24 -4.98 15.76
C ALA A 300 -32.04 -3.71 15.44
N THR A 301 -32.07 -2.76 16.36
CA THR A 301 -32.84 -1.51 16.18
C THR A 301 -31.90 -0.32 16.20
N ALA A 302 -32.24 0.69 15.38
CA ALA A 302 -31.52 1.97 15.39
C ALA A 302 -31.52 2.62 16.78
N ALA A 303 -32.57 2.39 17.58
CA ALA A 303 -32.69 2.91 18.94
C ALA A 303 -31.67 2.32 19.95
N SER A 304 -30.96 1.24 19.59
CA SER A 304 -29.92 0.65 20.44
C SER A 304 -28.53 1.28 20.26
N GLU A 305 -28.43 2.31 19.42
CA GLU A 305 -27.17 2.99 19.11
C GLU A 305 -26.52 3.58 20.37
N GLN A 306 -25.23 3.32 20.51
CA GLN A 306 -24.33 4.08 21.38
C GLN A 306 -23.16 4.59 20.54
N ILE A 307 -23.09 5.90 20.39
CA ILE A 307 -22.01 6.60 19.70
C ILE A 307 -20.75 6.48 20.55
N LEU A 308 -19.64 6.07 19.93
CA LEU A 308 -18.34 5.91 20.61
C LEU A 308 -17.36 6.99 20.19
N MET A 309 -17.38 7.35 18.91
CA MET A 309 -16.43 8.29 18.32
C MET A 309 -17.05 8.95 17.11
N GLU A 310 -16.73 10.23 16.93
CA GLU A 310 -17.03 10.97 15.71
C GLU A 310 -15.85 11.88 15.36
N PHE A 311 -15.58 12.00 14.07
CA PHE A 311 -14.60 12.95 13.54
C PHE A 311 -15.07 13.48 12.20
N GLU A 312 -14.61 14.68 11.85
CA GLU A 312 -14.94 15.31 10.57
C GLU A 312 -14.45 14.47 9.38
N GLN A 313 -15.19 14.49 8.29
CA GLN A 313 -14.91 13.71 7.09
C GLN A 313 -15.32 14.53 5.86
N PRO A 314 -14.64 15.66 5.59
CA PRO A 314 -15.19 16.78 4.81
C PRO A 314 -15.41 16.50 3.32
N TYR A 315 -14.95 15.36 2.80
CA TYR A 315 -15.13 14.98 1.40
C TYR A 315 -15.66 13.54 1.28
N GLY A 316 -16.39 13.29 0.20
CA GLY A 316 -16.91 11.96 -0.14
C GLY A 316 -15.87 10.99 -0.70
N ASN A 317 -14.57 11.20 -0.47
CA ASN A 317 -13.50 10.28 -0.86
C ASN A 317 -12.48 10.12 0.27
N HIS A 318 -11.72 9.01 0.24
CA HIS A 318 -10.83 8.59 1.31
C HIS A 318 -11.58 8.42 2.64
N ASN A 319 -12.74 7.76 2.58
CA ASN A 319 -13.57 7.50 3.76
C ASN A 319 -13.12 6.26 4.54
N ALA A 320 -12.36 5.36 3.92
CA ALA A 320 -11.90 4.09 4.48
C ALA A 320 -13.07 3.30 5.12
N GLY A 321 -13.00 2.99 6.42
CA GLY A 321 -14.12 2.43 7.17
C GLY A 321 -14.02 0.96 7.53
N ASP A 322 -12.88 0.31 7.24
CA ASP A 322 -12.66 -1.05 7.72
C ASP A 322 -12.49 -1.07 9.24
N ILE A 323 -13.22 -1.98 9.92
CA ILE A 323 -13.20 -2.10 11.38
C ILE A 323 -13.16 -3.57 11.79
N HIS A 324 -12.27 -3.91 12.73
CA HIS A 324 -12.08 -5.29 13.18
C HIS A 324 -11.64 -5.35 14.63
N PHE A 325 -12.04 -6.41 15.34
CA PHE A 325 -11.42 -6.74 16.62
C PHE A 325 -10.13 -7.50 16.41
N GLY A 326 -9.06 -7.05 17.07
CA GLY A 326 -7.82 -7.81 17.19
C GLY A 326 -7.94 -8.97 18.17
N GLN A 327 -6.97 -9.87 18.14
CA GLN A 327 -6.90 -11.01 19.07
C GLN A 327 -6.66 -10.56 20.53
N ASP A 328 -6.19 -9.34 20.71
CA ASP A 328 -5.99 -8.66 21.99
C ASP A 328 -7.26 -8.01 22.55
N GLY A 329 -8.37 -8.06 21.80
CA GLY A 329 -9.67 -7.56 22.23
C GLY A 329 -9.91 -6.07 21.97
N TYR A 330 -8.97 -5.37 21.32
CA TYR A 330 -9.18 -3.98 20.91
C TYR A 330 -9.93 -3.89 19.58
N LEU A 331 -10.76 -2.86 19.42
CA LEU A 331 -11.37 -2.48 18.15
C LEU A 331 -10.40 -1.61 17.35
N TYR A 332 -9.97 -2.10 16.20
CA TYR A 332 -9.14 -1.37 15.23
C TYR A 332 -10.03 -0.71 14.20
N ILE A 333 -9.77 0.57 13.93
CA ILE A 333 -10.55 1.40 13.01
C ILE A 333 -9.59 1.97 11.97
N ALA A 334 -9.78 1.57 10.70
CA ALA A 334 -9.09 2.17 9.58
C ALA A 334 -9.84 3.44 9.16
N SER A 335 -9.20 4.58 9.40
CA SER A 335 -9.72 5.88 9.01
C SER A 335 -8.92 6.44 7.86
N GLY A 336 -9.60 7.05 6.89
CA GLY A 336 -8.96 7.76 5.79
C GLY A 336 -8.68 9.21 6.17
N ASP A 337 -7.90 9.90 5.35
CA ASP A 337 -7.47 11.26 5.64
C ASP A 337 -8.57 12.31 5.40
N GLY A 338 -9.81 11.93 5.08
CA GLY A 338 -10.86 12.91 4.83
C GLY A 338 -10.95 13.39 3.39
N GLY A 339 -9.99 13.04 2.52
CA GLY A 339 -10.09 13.25 1.07
C GLY A 339 -9.68 14.62 0.56
N GLY A 340 -10.18 14.96 -0.63
CA GLY A 340 -9.89 16.20 -1.37
C GLY A 340 -9.10 16.00 -2.67
N SER A 341 -8.99 17.07 -3.47
CA SER A 341 -8.21 17.08 -4.72
C SER A 341 -6.83 17.69 -4.52
N TYR A 342 -5.83 17.24 -5.29
CA TYR A 342 -4.49 17.84 -5.29
C TYR A 342 -4.60 19.34 -5.57
N TRP A 343 -3.97 20.15 -4.71
CA TRP A 343 -3.66 21.61 -4.74
C TRP A 343 -3.89 22.25 -3.37
N ALA A 344 -4.57 21.58 -2.45
CA ALA A 344 -4.63 21.99 -1.05
C ALA A 344 -4.25 20.79 -0.17
N SER A 345 -3.42 21.03 0.85
CA SER A 345 -3.18 20.09 1.94
C SER A 345 -4.46 19.95 2.77
N VAL A 346 -5.44 19.19 2.29
CA VAL A 346 -6.80 19.12 2.88
C VAL A 346 -7.15 17.79 3.54
N GLY A 347 -6.26 16.80 3.47
CA GLY A 347 -6.37 15.62 4.32
C GLY A 347 -6.16 16.01 5.79
N GLN A 348 -7.04 15.54 6.68
CA GLN A 348 -6.95 15.72 8.11
C GLN A 348 -5.69 15.07 8.66
N ALA A 349 -4.97 15.82 9.50
CA ALA A 349 -3.88 15.23 10.25
C ALA A 349 -4.45 14.28 11.31
N PRO A 350 -3.86 13.09 11.54
CA PRO A 350 -4.35 12.14 12.56
C PRO A 350 -4.54 12.77 13.95
N VAL A 351 -3.73 13.77 14.31
CA VAL A 351 -3.83 14.48 15.60
C VAL A 351 -5.12 15.28 15.76
N GLN A 352 -5.73 15.74 14.65
CA GLN A 352 -6.99 16.47 14.68
C GLN A 352 -8.16 15.51 14.95
N MET A 353 -8.08 14.26 14.46
CA MET A 353 -9.08 13.21 14.67
C MET A 353 -9.23 12.84 16.16
N PHE A 354 -8.12 12.75 16.90
CA PHE A 354 -8.15 12.33 18.30
C PHE A 354 -8.43 13.46 19.31
N SER A 355 -8.26 14.72 18.90
CA SER A 355 -8.54 15.88 19.77
C SER A 355 -10.03 16.14 20.01
N GLN A 356 -10.92 15.57 19.17
CA GLN A 356 -12.36 15.81 19.22
C GLN A 356 -13.18 14.63 19.78
N GLY A 357 -12.62 13.42 19.89
CA GLY A 357 -13.38 12.19 20.15
C GLY A 357 -12.99 11.35 21.37
N ALA A 358 -11.95 11.72 22.13
CA ALA A 358 -11.40 10.86 23.19
C ALA A 358 -11.96 11.11 24.60
N ASN A 359 -13.00 11.93 24.77
CA ASN A 359 -13.48 12.28 26.12
C ASN A 359 -14.31 11.18 26.80
N ASP A 360 -14.74 10.12 26.11
CA ASP A 360 -15.68 9.13 26.65
C ASP A 360 -15.38 7.65 26.26
N LEU A 361 -14.11 7.28 26.04
CA LEU A 361 -13.69 5.86 25.93
C LEU A 361 -13.10 5.30 27.22
#